data_AF-A0A920RSU3-F1
#
_entry.id   AF-A0A920RSU3-F1
#
_cell.length_a   1.000
_cell.length_b   1.000
_cell.length_c   1.000
_cell.angle_alpha   90.00
_cell.angle_beta   90.00
_cell.angle_gamma   90.00
#
_symmetry.space_group_name_H-M   'P 1'
#
loop_
_entity.id
_entity.type
_entity.pdbx_description
1 polymer ?
#
loop_
_entity_poly.entity_id
_entity_poly.type
_entity_poly.pdbx_seq_one_letter_code
_entity_poly.pdbx_strand_id
1 'polypeptide(L)'
;MSQPFDCHAVTPALREVDRKSGEFWVPNPWDFANRRENLSAYERNGVFLNLGATGSPTSDTPRQPTATATAVARWGCDITGDGRPELFVRQAGGGPLRIYRNLFPAAGWLTVSLVGTASNRQGIGARVVAHLGDRVVRRELYPVSTSSRRLPHG
;
A
#
# COMPACT_ATOMS: atom_id res chain seq x y z
N MET A 1 -38.86 -3.03 -8.96
CA MET A 1 -37.79 -3.91 -9.50
C MET A 1 -36.47 -3.40 -8.98
N SER A 2 -35.76 -4.16 -8.15
CA SER A 2 -34.37 -3.81 -7.77
C SER A 2 -33.47 -3.98 -8.99
N GLN A 3 -32.70 -2.97 -9.35
CA GLN A 3 -31.64 -3.07 -10.36
C GLN A 3 -30.29 -3.32 -9.66
N PRO A 4 -29.86 -4.58 -9.47
CA PRO A 4 -28.68 -4.91 -8.68
C PRO A 4 -27.34 -4.40 -9.25
N PHE A 5 -27.34 -3.74 -10.41
CA PHE A 5 -26.14 -3.21 -11.08
C PHE A 5 -26.22 -1.71 -11.42
N ASP A 6 -27.23 -1.00 -10.93
CA ASP A 6 -27.32 0.45 -11.16
C ASP A 6 -26.31 1.20 -10.28
N CYS A 7 -25.21 1.63 -10.87
CA CYS A 7 -24.19 2.43 -10.19
C CYS A 7 -24.63 3.89 -9.92
N HIS A 8 -25.79 4.31 -10.41
CA HIS A 8 -26.39 5.61 -10.13
C HIS A 8 -27.42 5.58 -9.00
N ALA A 9 -27.73 4.39 -8.46
CA ALA A 9 -28.67 4.26 -7.35
C ALA A 9 -28.23 5.09 -6.14
N VAL A 10 -29.19 5.84 -5.56
CA VAL A 10 -28.98 6.66 -4.37
C VAL A 10 -29.88 6.18 -3.24
N THR A 11 -29.34 6.11 -2.04
CA THR A 11 -30.08 5.77 -0.82
C THR A 11 -30.07 6.97 0.13
N PRO A 12 -31.24 7.49 0.55
CA PRO A 12 -31.28 8.58 1.53
C PRO A 12 -30.77 8.08 2.88
N ALA A 13 -30.30 9.01 3.73
CA ALA A 13 -29.92 8.67 5.09
C ALA A 13 -31.16 8.17 5.85
N LEU A 14 -31.02 7.07 6.58
CA LEU A 14 -32.11 6.48 7.37
C LEU A 14 -32.50 7.32 8.58
N ARG A 15 -31.63 8.25 9.00
CA ARG A 15 -31.83 9.20 10.09
C ARG A 15 -31.02 10.47 9.88
N GLU A 16 -31.24 11.46 10.73
CA GLU A 16 -30.38 12.64 10.81
C GLU A 16 -28.93 12.22 11.13
N VAL A 17 -27.98 12.80 10.40
CA VAL A 17 -26.55 12.48 10.48
C VAL A 17 -25.91 13.43 11.49
N ASP A 18 -25.31 12.88 12.55
CA ASP A 18 -24.61 13.67 13.55
C ASP A 18 -23.22 14.09 13.05
N ARG A 19 -23.19 15.20 12.31
CA ARG A 19 -21.94 15.77 11.80
C ARG A 19 -21.02 16.24 12.93
N LYS A 20 -21.52 16.53 14.13
CA LYS A 20 -20.68 17.00 15.25
C LYS A 20 -19.86 15.86 15.85
N SER A 21 -20.37 14.63 15.83
CA SER A 21 -19.63 13.43 16.25
C SER A 21 -18.74 12.84 15.15
N GLY A 22 -18.68 13.47 13.96
CA GLY A 22 -17.92 12.97 12.82
C GLY A 22 -18.65 11.93 11.97
N GLU A 23 -19.97 11.77 12.15
CA GLU A 23 -20.77 10.89 11.30
C GLU A 23 -20.86 11.46 9.86
N PHE A 24 -20.89 10.57 8.87
CA PHE A 24 -21.14 10.93 7.48
C PHE A 24 -22.08 9.95 6.79
N TRP A 25 -22.77 10.42 5.75
CA TRP A 25 -23.58 9.58 4.87
C TRP A 25 -23.28 9.93 3.42
N VAL A 26 -23.01 8.91 2.61
CA VAL A 26 -22.84 9.04 1.17
C VAL A 26 -23.97 8.23 0.50
N PRO A 27 -24.94 8.88 -0.17
CA PRO A 27 -26.09 8.20 -0.78
C PRO A 27 -25.73 7.16 -1.83
N ASN A 28 -24.57 7.32 -2.47
CA ASN A 28 -24.05 6.42 -3.48
C ASN A 28 -22.58 6.10 -3.17
N PRO A 29 -22.18 4.83 -2.99
CA PRO A 29 -20.80 4.48 -2.62
C PRO A 29 -19.75 4.85 -3.69
N TRP A 30 -20.15 5.15 -4.92
CA TRP A 30 -19.24 5.64 -5.97
C TRP A 30 -18.91 7.13 -5.81
N ASP A 31 -19.69 7.88 -5.04
CA ASP A 31 -19.50 9.33 -4.80
C ASP A 31 -18.46 9.65 -3.71
N PHE A 32 -17.92 8.67 -2.98
CA PHE A 32 -16.96 8.91 -1.90
C PHE A 32 -15.77 9.78 -2.33
N ALA A 33 -15.26 9.54 -3.53
CA ALA A 33 -14.15 10.31 -4.10
C ALA A 33 -14.53 11.78 -4.40
N ASN A 34 -15.79 12.02 -4.77
CA ASN A 34 -16.30 13.36 -5.12
C ASN A 34 -16.71 14.17 -3.90
N ARG A 35 -17.28 13.51 -2.88
CA ARG A 35 -17.82 14.17 -1.68
C ARG A 35 -16.79 14.48 -0.61
N ARG A 36 -15.52 14.07 -0.81
CA ARG A 36 -14.41 14.27 0.15
C ARG A 36 -14.70 13.68 1.55
N GLU A 37 -15.65 12.75 1.62
CA GLU A 37 -15.94 11.96 2.80
C GLU A 37 -14.93 10.81 2.87
N ASN A 38 -14.51 10.43 4.07
CA ASN A 38 -13.37 9.56 4.22
C ASN A 38 -13.73 8.28 4.99
N LEU A 39 -13.52 7.14 4.33
CA LEU A 39 -13.75 5.80 4.90
C LEU A 39 -12.83 5.46 6.08
N SER A 40 -11.76 6.23 6.31
CA SER A 40 -10.95 6.08 7.53
C SER A 40 -11.56 6.75 8.76
N ALA A 41 -12.72 7.42 8.66
CA ALA A 41 -13.24 8.29 9.73
C ALA A 41 -12.19 9.32 10.23
N TYR A 42 -11.32 9.77 9.32
CA TYR A 42 -10.18 10.65 9.59
C TYR A 42 -9.07 10.04 10.46
N GLU A 43 -9.07 8.72 10.71
CA GLU A 43 -7.93 8.04 11.32
C GLU A 43 -6.70 8.18 10.43
N ARG A 44 -5.56 8.46 11.07
CA ARG A 44 -4.26 8.62 10.39
C ARG A 44 -3.66 7.26 10.12
N ASN A 45 -3.11 7.06 8.92
CA ASN A 45 -2.31 5.86 8.65
C ASN A 45 -1.05 5.84 9.52
N GLY A 46 -0.78 4.67 10.13
CA GLY A 46 0.50 4.36 10.77
C GLY A 46 1.44 3.60 9.84
N VAL A 47 2.72 3.93 9.89
CA VAL A 47 3.82 3.14 9.32
C VAL A 47 4.71 2.71 10.48
N PHE A 48 4.92 1.41 10.61
CA PHE A 48 5.81 0.84 11.64
C PHE A 48 7.13 0.46 10.97
N LEU A 49 8.22 0.90 11.57
CA LEU A 49 9.56 0.55 11.13
C LEU A 49 10.12 -0.54 12.05
N ASN A 50 10.59 -1.64 11.45
CA ASN A 50 11.32 -2.66 12.20
C ASN A 50 12.79 -2.25 12.30
N LEU A 51 13.26 -1.95 13.52
CA LEU A 51 14.64 -1.54 13.80
C LEU A 51 15.59 -2.71 14.06
N GLY A 52 15.11 -3.97 13.99
CA GLY A 52 15.94 -5.15 14.09
C GLY A 52 16.42 -5.51 15.51
N ALA A 53 16.06 -4.74 16.54
CA ALA A 53 16.25 -5.13 17.93
C ALA A 53 15.18 -6.15 18.33
N THR A 54 15.56 -7.43 18.38
CA THR A 54 14.86 -8.54 19.04
C THR A 54 13.32 -8.56 18.90
N GLY A 55 12.85 -9.12 17.78
CA GLY A 55 11.58 -9.88 17.73
C GLY A 55 10.26 -9.12 17.86
N SER A 56 10.26 -7.82 18.18
CA SER A 56 9.05 -7.00 18.23
C SER A 56 9.19 -5.79 17.32
N PRO A 57 8.15 -5.37 16.58
CA PRO A 57 8.14 -4.05 15.96
C PRO A 57 8.12 -3.01 17.09
N THR A 58 9.30 -2.58 17.54
CA THR A 58 9.44 -1.47 18.50
C THR A 58 8.85 -0.23 17.86
N SER A 59 7.70 0.17 18.38
CA SER A 59 6.97 1.38 18.02
C SER A 59 7.63 2.60 18.65
N ASP A 60 8.79 3.01 18.13
CA ASP A 60 9.39 4.28 18.51
C ASP A 60 8.91 5.38 17.57
N THR A 61 7.84 6.04 18.00
CA THR A 61 7.21 7.24 17.44
C THR A 61 6.83 7.18 15.95
N PRO A 62 5.59 7.50 15.57
CA PRO A 62 5.27 7.72 14.16
C PRO A 62 6.12 8.89 13.65
N ARG A 63 7.20 8.60 12.89
CA ARG A 63 7.77 9.58 11.97
C ARG A 63 6.76 9.69 10.85
N GLN A 64 5.81 10.59 11.06
CA GLN A 64 4.50 10.58 10.44
C GLN A 64 4.57 11.30 9.09
N PRO A 65 4.51 10.60 7.95
CA PRO A 65 3.79 11.16 6.83
C PRO A 65 2.29 11.06 7.16
N THR A 66 1.73 12.17 7.63
CA THR A 66 0.29 12.27 7.91
C THR A 66 -0.48 12.20 6.61
N ALA A 67 -1.00 11.02 6.31
CA ALA A 67 -2.00 10.81 5.27
C ALA A 67 -3.32 10.53 5.98
N THR A 68 -4.24 11.50 5.99
CA THR A 68 -5.53 11.40 6.67
C THR A 68 -6.52 10.45 5.97
N ALA A 69 -6.19 9.88 4.80
CA ALA A 69 -7.08 9.00 4.06
C ALA A 69 -6.56 7.57 4.01
N THR A 70 -7.45 6.58 4.09
CA THR A 70 -7.14 5.14 4.17
C THR A 70 -6.08 4.74 3.17
N ALA A 71 -4.94 4.20 3.59
CA ALA A 71 -3.99 3.59 2.65
C ALA A 71 -4.50 2.20 2.25
N VAL A 72 -4.68 1.96 0.95
CA VAL A 72 -5.18 0.67 0.42
C VAL A 72 -4.08 -0.21 -0.15
N ALA A 73 -2.95 0.38 -0.54
CA ALA A 73 -1.80 -0.36 -1.03
C ALA A 73 -0.49 0.34 -0.64
N ARG A 74 0.52 -0.45 -0.28
CA ARG A 74 1.87 -0.01 0.06
C ARG A 74 2.88 -0.94 -0.61
N TRP A 75 3.89 -0.37 -1.26
CA TRP A 75 4.98 -1.11 -1.88
C TRP A 75 6.29 -0.34 -1.73
N GLY A 76 7.39 -1.08 -1.61
CA GLY A 76 8.74 -0.52 -1.60
C GLY A 76 9.43 -0.76 -2.94
N CYS A 77 10.02 0.26 -3.54
CA CYS A 77 10.81 0.14 -4.76
C CYS A 77 11.95 1.15 -4.73
N ASP A 78 13.16 0.72 -5.07
CA ASP A 78 14.30 1.62 -5.25
C ASP A 78 14.26 2.19 -6.67
N ILE A 79 13.65 3.37 -6.80
CA ILE A 79 13.54 4.05 -8.11
C ILE A 79 14.75 4.95 -8.40
N THR A 80 15.60 5.19 -7.40
CA THR A 80 16.79 6.03 -7.54
C THR A 80 18.07 5.23 -7.80
N GLY A 81 18.04 3.92 -7.52
CA GLY A 81 19.19 3.03 -7.65
C GLY A 81 20.25 3.23 -6.56
N ASP A 82 19.89 3.87 -5.45
CA ASP A 82 20.81 4.21 -4.36
C ASP A 82 20.84 3.16 -3.24
N GLY A 83 20.12 2.06 -3.40
CA GLY A 83 19.99 0.98 -2.43
C GLY A 83 19.02 1.29 -1.29
N ARG A 84 18.24 2.38 -1.37
CA ARG A 84 17.27 2.79 -0.35
C ARG A 84 15.85 2.84 -0.96
N PRO A 85 15.10 1.71 -0.92
CA PRO A 85 13.77 1.67 -1.49
C PRO A 85 12.85 2.77 -0.95
N GLU A 86 12.22 3.51 -1.87
CA GLU A 86 11.14 4.46 -1.60
C GLU A 86 9.87 3.72 -1.16
N LEU A 87 9.09 4.36 -0.28
CA LEU A 87 7.76 3.87 0.10
C LEU A 87 6.68 4.56 -0.74
N PHE A 88 5.93 3.77 -1.48
CA PHE A 88 4.78 4.22 -2.23
C PHE A 88 3.49 3.93 -1.46
N VAL A 89 2.59 4.91 -1.39
CA VAL A 89 1.33 4.80 -0.66
C VAL A 89 0.18 5.29 -1.54
N ARG A 90 -0.73 4.37 -1.87
CA ARG A 90 -1.99 4.69 -2.55
C ARG A 90 -3.11 4.86 -1.52
N GLN A 91 -3.83 5.96 -1.63
CA GLN A 91 -4.97 6.26 -0.76
C GLN A 91 -6.29 5.74 -1.36
N ALA A 92 -7.23 5.34 -0.51
CA ALA A 92 -8.64 5.17 -0.85
C ALA A 92 -9.26 6.55 -1.14
N GLY A 93 -10.33 6.55 -1.93
CA GLY A 93 -11.07 7.78 -2.23
C GLY A 93 -10.43 8.69 -3.28
N GLY A 94 -9.47 8.19 -4.07
CA GLY A 94 -8.95 8.91 -5.24
C GLY A 94 -7.90 9.99 -4.94
N GLY A 95 -7.38 10.05 -3.71
CA GLY A 95 -6.25 10.92 -3.37
C GLY A 95 -4.98 10.61 -4.18
N PRO A 96 -4.03 11.57 -4.28
CA PRO A 96 -2.81 11.39 -5.06
C PRO A 96 -1.96 10.22 -4.52
N LEU A 97 -1.22 9.58 -5.42
CA LEU A 97 -0.16 8.66 -5.03
C LEU A 97 0.91 9.44 -4.26
N ARG A 98 1.25 8.99 -3.05
CA ARG A 98 2.34 9.57 -2.26
C ARG A 98 3.57 8.68 -2.34
N ILE A 99 4.73 9.30 -2.53
CA ILE A 99 6.03 8.64 -2.57
C ILE A 99 6.88 9.26 -1.46
N TYR A 100 7.38 8.44 -0.55
CA TYR A 100 8.24 8.87 0.55
C TYR A 100 9.66 8.42 0.26
N ARG A 101 10.54 9.41 0.11
CA ARG A 101 11.97 9.19 -0.09
C ARG A 101 12.59 8.61 1.17
N ASN A 102 13.35 7.55 1.00
CA ASN A 102 14.11 6.97 2.08
C ASN A 102 15.42 7.76 2.29
N LEU A 103 15.58 8.33 3.49
CA LEU A 103 16.74 9.14 3.88
C LEU A 103 17.60 8.46 4.95
N PHE A 104 17.49 7.14 5.12
CA PHE A 104 18.41 6.40 5.98
C PHE A 104 19.86 6.55 5.47
N PRO A 105 20.86 6.45 6.37
CA PRO A 105 22.26 6.45 5.98
C PRO A 105 22.53 5.41 4.89
N ALA A 106 23.45 5.73 3.98
CA ALA A 106 23.87 4.79 2.96
C ALA A 106 24.44 3.52 3.61
N ALA A 107 24.17 2.36 3.00
CA ALA A 107 24.64 1.06 3.45
C ALA A 107 25.03 0.19 2.26
N GLY A 108 25.70 -0.92 2.52
CA GLY A 108 25.97 -1.93 1.49
C GLY A 108 24.68 -2.59 1.01
N TRP A 109 24.47 -2.62 -0.30
CA TRP A 109 23.32 -3.26 -0.94
C TRP A 109 23.76 -4.14 -2.10
N LEU A 110 22.90 -5.09 -2.46
CA LEU A 110 23.10 -6.01 -3.57
C LEU A 110 21.77 -6.25 -4.27
N THR A 111 21.77 -6.13 -5.60
CA THR A 111 20.65 -6.57 -6.44
C THR A 111 20.92 -7.97 -6.96
N VAL A 112 19.94 -8.86 -6.79
CA VAL A 112 19.99 -10.25 -7.28
C VAL A 112 18.87 -10.43 -8.30
N SER A 113 19.25 -10.67 -9.56
CA SER A 113 18.31 -11.00 -10.63
C SER A 113 18.18 -12.51 -10.76
N LEU A 114 16.95 -13.01 -10.71
CA LEU A 114 16.64 -14.42 -10.88
C LEU A 114 16.27 -14.69 -12.35
N VAL A 115 17.01 -15.58 -13.01
CA VAL A 115 16.80 -15.92 -14.42
C VAL A 115 16.49 -17.42 -14.52
N GLY A 116 15.24 -17.75 -14.81
CA GLY A 116 14.85 -19.15 -15.08
C GLY A 116 15.17 -19.55 -16.52
N THR A 117 15.70 -20.76 -16.71
CA THR A 117 16.24 -21.23 -18.01
C THR A 117 15.24 -22.02 -18.84
N ALA A 118 14.43 -22.91 -18.24
CA ALA A 118 13.49 -23.78 -18.96
C ALA A 118 12.02 -23.42 -18.68
N SER A 119 11.63 -23.44 -17.41
CA SER A 119 10.31 -23.04 -16.89
C SER A 119 10.49 -22.02 -15.76
N ASN A 120 9.41 -21.36 -15.33
CA ASN A 120 9.45 -20.29 -14.32
C ASN A 120 10.54 -19.23 -14.63
N ARG A 121 10.53 -18.67 -15.85
CA ARG A 121 11.56 -17.72 -16.33
C ARG A 121 11.74 -16.49 -15.43
N GLN A 122 10.69 -16.14 -14.70
CA GLN A 122 10.67 -15.03 -13.75
C GLN A 122 11.18 -15.40 -12.35
N GLY A 123 11.49 -16.68 -12.07
CA GLY A 123 12.00 -17.13 -10.78
C GLY A 123 11.00 -17.00 -9.63
N ILE A 124 9.69 -17.02 -9.91
CA ILE A 124 8.64 -16.87 -8.91
C ILE A 124 8.73 -18.01 -7.86
N GLY A 125 8.68 -17.65 -6.59
CA GLY A 125 8.85 -18.56 -5.45
C GLY A 125 10.31 -18.89 -5.12
N ALA A 126 11.30 -18.38 -5.86
CA ALA A 126 12.70 -18.58 -5.51
C ALA A 126 13.05 -17.84 -4.22
N ARG A 127 13.90 -18.48 -3.41
CA ARG A 127 14.41 -17.95 -2.14
C ARG A 127 15.90 -17.65 -2.26
N VAL A 128 16.28 -16.45 -1.86
CA VAL A 128 17.65 -15.98 -1.78
C VAL A 128 18.02 -15.90 -0.30
N VAL A 129 19.07 -16.62 0.09
CA VAL A 129 19.64 -16.59 1.44
C VAL A 129 21.07 -16.07 1.33
N ALA A 130 21.35 -14.95 1.98
CA ALA A 130 22.68 -14.35 2.04
C ALA A 130 23.23 -14.45 3.45
N HIS A 131 24.43 -15.00 3.58
CA HIS A 131 25.18 -15.09 4.84
C HIS A 131 26.21 -13.95 4.88
N LEU A 132 26.10 -13.06 5.87
CA LEU A 132 26.99 -11.92 6.08
C LEU A 132 27.56 -12.00 7.50
N GLY A 133 28.67 -12.72 7.67
CA GLY A 133 29.18 -13.08 9.00
C GLY A 133 28.10 -13.83 9.79
N ASP A 134 27.76 -13.32 10.98
CA ASP A 134 26.73 -13.90 11.85
C ASP A 134 25.29 -13.56 11.43
N ARG A 135 25.11 -12.71 10.41
CA ARG A 135 23.79 -12.28 9.93
C ARG A 135 23.33 -13.10 8.75
N VAL A 136 22.09 -13.58 8.79
CA VAL A 136 21.44 -14.24 7.64
C VAL A 136 20.28 -13.39 7.14
N VAL A 137 20.36 -12.94 5.88
CA VAL A 137 19.29 -12.22 5.20
C VAL A 137 18.55 -13.18 4.28
N ARG A 138 17.22 -13.21 4.37
CA ARG A 138 16.36 -14.06 3.54
C ARG A 138 15.39 -13.20 2.73
N ARG A 139 15.30 -13.46 1.43
CA ARG A 139 14.32 -12.86 0.53
C ARG A 139 13.67 -13.92 -0.35
N GLU A 140 12.41 -13.70 -0.67
CA GLU A 140 11.63 -14.58 -1.54
C GLU A 140 11.00 -13.71 -2.64
N LEU A 141 11.08 -14.19 -3.87
CA LEU A 141 10.44 -13.53 -5.00
C LEU A 141 8.99 -13.98 -5.08
N TYR A 142 8.09 -13.16 -4.57
CA TYR A 142 6.66 -13.40 -4.69
C TYR A 142 6.15 -13.03 -6.09
N PRO A 143 5.09 -13.69 -6.58
CA PRO A 143 4.41 -13.23 -7.78
C PRO A 143 3.91 -11.81 -7.57
N VAL A 144 4.02 -10.98 -8.62
CA VAL A 144 3.38 -9.67 -8.62
C VAL A 144 1.87 -9.88 -8.69
N SER A 145 1.19 -9.76 -7.55
CA SER A 145 -0.27 -9.81 -7.48
C SER A 145 -0.83 -8.40 -7.70
N THR A 146 -0.81 -7.92 -8.94
CA THR A 146 -1.62 -6.77 -9.36
C THR A 146 -2.68 -7.26 -10.34
N SER A 147 -3.94 -6.95 -10.05
CA SER A 147 -5.04 -7.20 -10.99
C SER A 147 -4.92 -6.25 -12.18
N SER A 148 -4.06 -6.56 -13.14
CA SER A 148 -4.09 -5.88 -14.44
C SER A 148 -5.23 -6.48 -15.26
N ARG A 149 -6.38 -5.80 -15.33
CA ARG A 149 -7.36 -6.09 -16.39
C ARG A 149 -6.73 -5.62 -17.70
N ARG A 150 -6.27 -6.56 -18.51
CA ARG A 150 -5.96 -6.29 -19.92
C ARG A 150 -7.30 -6.06 -20.61
N LEU A 151 -7.63 -4.81 -20.94
CA LEU A 151 -8.77 -4.55 -21.81
C LEU A 151 -8.44 -5.15 -23.19
N PRO A 152 -9.35 -5.93 -23.79
CA PRO A 152 -9.16 -6.36 -25.17
C PRO A 152 -9.12 -5.13 -26.07
N HIS A 153 -8.09 -5.05 -26.91
CA HIS A 153 -8.07 -4.13 -28.03
C HIS A 153 -9.13 -4.60 -29.04
N GLY A 154 -10.06 -3.71 -29.38
CA GLY A 154 -10.88 -3.84 -30.59
C GLY A 154 -10.12 -3.38 -31.82
#